data_AF-A0AAD7AFL7-F1
#
_entry.id   AF-A0AAD7AFL7-F1
#
_cell.length_a   1.000
_cell.length_b   1.000
_cell.length_c   1.000
_cell.angle_alpha   90.00
_cell.angle_beta   90.00
_cell.angle_gamma   90.00
#
_symmetry.space_group_name_H-M   'P 1'
#
loop_
_entity.id
_entity.type
_entity.pdbx_description
1 polymer ?
#
loop_
_entity_poly.entity_id
_entity_poly.type
_entity_poly.pdbx_seq_one_letter_code
_entity_poly.pdbx_strand_id
1 'polypeptide(L)'
;MAPKSFANPHHFTKEREGWVCNICNPASGDPIHMSIHAALRHEQKSAQHARNKESDTMWWNPISGEDAAVWNAPLEEDPPLTKDELQIREHQYHVERVAELVPYWIKCVDAAANGEDMRLEPFLNSLRDVSDSWMTSIANPWGPGLDTWDDRGDEKRWGVHPDARSMASSQSGNGSRSHTGSPSITSDAPTGYAFVENIARQESVTDADRKRRMHVFFAMPTREKVEKIEEIVRYLQSASV
;
A
#
# COMPACT_ATOMS: atom_id res chain seq x y z
N MET A 1 0.91 -23.30 -45.89
CA MET A 1 -0.01 -22.47 -45.06
C MET A 1 0.61 -22.35 -43.68
N ALA A 2 0.87 -21.15 -43.18
CA ALA A 2 1.42 -20.97 -41.84
C ALA A 2 0.39 -21.41 -40.79
N PRO A 3 0.79 -22.14 -39.72
CA PRO A 3 -0.13 -22.51 -38.65
C PRO A 3 -0.65 -21.23 -37.99
N LYS A 4 -1.98 -21.13 -37.82
CA LYS A 4 -2.59 -20.01 -37.09
C LYS A 4 -2.16 -20.09 -35.62
N SER A 5 -1.48 -19.06 -35.15
CA SER A 5 -1.15 -18.87 -33.73
C SER A 5 -2.29 -18.20 -32.98
N PHE A 6 -2.34 -18.39 -31.66
CA PHE A 6 -3.21 -17.62 -30.77
C PHE A 6 -2.86 -16.13 -30.82
N ALA A 7 -3.85 -15.26 -30.63
CA ALA A 7 -3.60 -13.83 -30.49
C ALA A 7 -2.96 -13.51 -29.12
N ASN A 8 -3.31 -14.27 -28.08
CA ASN A 8 -2.82 -14.13 -26.71
C ASN A 8 -2.36 -15.50 -26.20
N PRO A 9 -1.14 -15.95 -26.56
CA PRO A 9 -0.67 -17.30 -26.25
C PRO A 9 -0.56 -17.60 -24.75
N HIS A 10 -0.45 -16.59 -23.88
CA HIS A 10 -0.40 -16.75 -22.42
C HIS A 10 -1.76 -17.16 -21.79
N HIS A 11 -2.88 -16.97 -22.49
CA HIS A 11 -4.19 -17.40 -22.01
C HIS A 11 -4.41 -18.92 -22.17
N PHE A 12 -3.52 -19.59 -22.90
CA PHE A 12 -3.68 -21.00 -23.25
C PHE A 12 -2.46 -21.81 -22.85
N THR A 13 -2.67 -22.79 -21.99
CA THR A 13 -1.63 -23.74 -21.59
C THR A 13 -1.79 -25.03 -22.37
N LYS A 14 -0.68 -25.54 -22.93
CA LYS A 14 -0.66 -26.83 -23.62
C LYS A 14 -0.36 -27.93 -22.62
N GLU A 15 -1.31 -28.83 -22.44
CA GLU A 15 -1.20 -30.01 -21.60
C GLU A 15 -1.12 -31.30 -22.42
N ARG A 16 -1.01 -32.45 -21.74
CA ARG A 16 -0.92 -33.77 -22.41
C ARG A 16 -2.16 -34.09 -23.25
N GLU A 17 -3.33 -33.67 -22.79
CA GLU A 17 -4.63 -34.02 -23.38
C GLU A 17 -5.17 -32.94 -24.33
N GLY A 18 -4.56 -31.75 -24.37
CA GLY A 18 -5.02 -30.66 -25.24
C GLY A 18 -4.55 -29.29 -24.78
N TRP A 19 -5.32 -28.27 -25.16
CA TRP A 19 -5.14 -26.89 -24.74
C TRP A 19 -6.22 -26.53 -23.73
N VAL A 20 -5.83 -25.86 -22.65
CA VAL A 20 -6.72 -25.36 -21.61
C VAL A 20 -6.68 -23.84 -21.64
N CYS A 21 -7.83 -23.18 -21.43
CA CYS A 21 -7.92 -21.73 -21.35
C CYS A 21 -7.84 -21.27 -19.89
N ASN A 22 -6.71 -20.65 -19.50
CA ASN A 22 -6.43 -20.23 -18.12
C ASN A 22 -7.47 -19.24 -17.57
N ILE A 23 -8.07 -18.42 -18.45
CA ILE A 23 -9.03 -17.37 -18.09
C ILE A 23 -10.46 -17.89 -17.89
N CYS A 24 -10.81 -18.99 -18.55
CA CYS A 24 -12.18 -19.53 -18.55
C CYS A 24 -12.28 -20.78 -17.68
N ASN A 25 -11.16 -21.28 -17.17
CA ASN A 25 -11.14 -22.46 -16.36
C ASN A 25 -11.62 -22.10 -14.94
N PRO A 26 -12.66 -22.76 -14.41
CA PRO A 26 -13.07 -22.53 -13.03
C PRO A 26 -11.94 -22.96 -12.08
N ALA A 27 -11.60 -22.11 -11.11
CA ALA A 27 -10.56 -22.41 -10.11
C ALA A 27 -10.86 -23.69 -9.28
N SER A 28 -12.12 -24.11 -9.25
CA SER A 28 -12.63 -25.24 -8.46
C SER A 28 -13.03 -26.46 -9.29
N GLY A 29 -12.76 -26.50 -10.61
CA GLY A 29 -13.21 -27.59 -11.49
C GLY A 29 -12.11 -28.23 -12.33
N ASP A 30 -12.42 -29.40 -12.90
CA ASP A 30 -11.53 -30.11 -13.81
C ASP A 30 -11.26 -29.25 -15.08
N PRO A 31 -9.99 -29.14 -15.52
CA PRO A 31 -9.63 -28.39 -16.72
C PRO A 31 -10.40 -28.85 -17.97
N ILE A 32 -11.00 -27.89 -18.69
CA ILE A 32 -11.66 -28.21 -19.96
C ILE A 32 -10.59 -28.30 -21.07
N HIS A 33 -10.20 -29.52 -21.42
CA HIS A 33 -9.27 -29.77 -22.51
C HIS A 33 -9.92 -29.56 -23.89
N MET A 34 -9.24 -28.80 -24.75
CA MET A 34 -9.68 -28.48 -26.10
C MET A 34 -8.64 -28.91 -27.13
N SER A 35 -9.09 -29.35 -28.32
CA SER A 35 -8.18 -29.43 -29.47
C SER A 35 -7.71 -28.03 -29.88
N ILE A 36 -6.56 -27.93 -30.56
CA ILE A 36 -6.01 -26.63 -31.00
C ILE A 36 -7.01 -25.79 -31.81
N HIS A 37 -7.82 -26.43 -32.67
CA HIS A 37 -8.85 -25.74 -33.45
C HIS A 37 -10.02 -25.25 -32.60
N ALA A 38 -10.36 -25.99 -31.54
CA ALA A 38 -11.39 -25.59 -30.60
C ALA A 38 -10.91 -24.44 -29.70
N ALA A 39 -9.64 -24.47 -29.26
CA ALA A 39 -9.02 -23.37 -28.51
C ALA A 39 -8.94 -22.08 -29.33
N LEU A 40 -8.49 -22.14 -30.60
CA LEU A 40 -8.47 -20.97 -31.50
C LEU A 40 -9.87 -20.40 -31.74
N ARG A 41 -10.88 -21.28 -31.86
CA ARG A 41 -12.27 -20.85 -32.00
C ARG A 41 -12.80 -20.24 -30.71
N HIS A 42 -12.42 -20.79 -29.56
CA HIS A 42 -12.77 -20.27 -28.24
C HIS A 42 -12.25 -18.84 -28.07
N GLU A 43 -10.96 -18.61 -28.36
CA GLU A 43 -10.35 -17.26 -28.31
C GLU A 43 -11.12 -16.25 -29.18
N GLN A 44 -11.55 -16.66 -30.37
CA GLN A 44 -12.16 -15.75 -31.35
C GLN A 44 -13.66 -15.53 -31.16
N LYS A 45 -14.39 -16.52 -30.63
CA LYS A 45 -15.87 -16.52 -30.66
C LYS A 45 -16.53 -16.64 -29.30
N SER A 46 -15.80 -16.99 -28.25
CA SER A 46 -16.40 -17.14 -26.93
C SER A 46 -16.67 -15.76 -26.32
N ALA A 47 -17.95 -15.42 -26.16
CA ALA A 47 -18.35 -14.19 -25.46
C ALA A 47 -17.90 -14.21 -23.99
N GLN A 48 -17.86 -15.38 -23.36
CA GLN A 48 -17.35 -15.55 -22.00
C GLN A 48 -15.84 -15.27 -21.94
N HIS A 49 -15.07 -15.77 -22.91
CA HIS A 49 -13.64 -15.48 -22.99
C HIS A 49 -13.38 -13.99 -23.19
N ALA A 50 -14.15 -13.32 -24.05
CA ALA A 50 -14.02 -11.88 -24.26
C ALA A 50 -14.28 -11.08 -22.97
N ARG A 51 -15.34 -11.41 -22.22
CA ARG A 51 -15.64 -10.77 -20.93
C ARG A 51 -14.55 -11.02 -19.90
N ASN A 52 -14.12 -12.27 -19.73
CA ASN A 52 -13.11 -12.60 -18.75
C ASN A 52 -11.74 -12.01 -19.13
N LYS A 53 -11.44 -11.87 -20.43
CA LYS A 53 -10.24 -11.18 -20.92
C LYS A 53 -10.23 -9.71 -20.51
N GLU A 54 -11.36 -9.02 -20.59
CA GLU A 54 -11.47 -7.63 -20.14
C GLU A 54 -11.21 -7.52 -18.62
N SER A 55 -11.72 -8.48 -17.84
CA SER A 55 -11.44 -8.57 -16.41
C SER A 55 -9.99 -8.93 -16.09
N ASP A 56 -9.35 -9.78 -16.89
CA ASP A 56 -7.94 -10.15 -16.70
C ASP A 56 -6.98 -8.98 -16.95
N THR A 57 -7.37 -8.03 -17.81
CA THR A 57 -6.66 -6.74 -17.96
C THR A 57 -6.83 -5.78 -16.79
N MET A 58 -7.65 -6.09 -15.79
CA MET A 58 -7.80 -5.25 -14.61
C MET A 58 -6.57 -5.42 -13.70
N TRP A 59 -5.87 -4.31 -13.45
CA TRP A 59 -4.57 -4.28 -12.74
C TRP A 59 -4.62 -4.82 -11.30
N TRP A 60 -5.81 -5.01 -10.74
CA TRP A 60 -6.07 -5.50 -9.39
C TRP A 60 -6.50 -6.96 -9.35
N ASN A 61 -6.55 -7.67 -10.49
CA ASN A 61 -6.90 -9.07 -10.45
C ASN A 61 -5.87 -9.76 -9.54
N PRO A 62 -6.29 -10.39 -8.44
CA PRO A 62 -5.39 -10.99 -7.48
C PRO A 62 -4.52 -11.97 -8.26
N ILE A 63 -3.23 -11.73 -8.16
CA ILE A 63 -2.21 -12.32 -9.01
C ILE A 63 -2.50 -13.82 -9.14
N SER A 64 -2.66 -14.29 -10.37
CA SER A 64 -2.93 -15.70 -10.70
C SER A 64 -2.05 -16.60 -9.83
N GLY A 65 -2.64 -17.65 -9.24
CA GLY A 65 -2.11 -18.40 -8.07
C GLY A 65 -0.67 -18.95 -8.13
N GLU A 66 0.06 -18.77 -9.23
CA GLU A 66 1.51 -18.98 -9.30
C GLU A 66 2.31 -17.94 -8.48
N ASP A 67 1.80 -16.73 -8.25
CA ASP A 67 2.48 -15.71 -7.41
C ASP A 67 2.04 -15.71 -5.94
N ALA A 68 1.25 -16.69 -5.50
CA ALA A 68 1.06 -16.92 -4.06
C ALA A 68 2.39 -17.23 -3.36
N ALA A 69 3.38 -17.74 -4.10
CA ALA A 69 4.75 -17.90 -3.63
C ALA A 69 5.47 -16.56 -3.39
N VAL A 70 5.10 -15.49 -4.10
CA VAL A 70 5.65 -14.12 -3.91
C VAL A 70 5.19 -13.55 -2.58
N TRP A 71 3.94 -13.79 -2.19
CA TRP A 71 3.42 -13.38 -0.87
C TRP A 71 3.98 -14.21 0.30
N ASN A 72 4.44 -15.44 0.02
CA ASN A 72 5.12 -16.30 0.99
C ASN A 72 6.65 -16.18 0.94
N ALA A 73 7.19 -15.33 0.06
CA ALA A 73 8.60 -15.01 0.11
C ALA A 73 8.90 -14.35 1.47
N PRO A 74 10.01 -14.72 2.14
CA PRO A 74 10.45 -14.00 3.32
C PRO A 74 10.48 -12.51 2.98
N LEU A 75 9.73 -11.71 3.74
CA LEU A 75 9.73 -10.25 3.59
C LEU A 75 11.20 -9.82 3.60
N GLU A 76 11.67 -9.34 2.45
CA GLU A 76 12.97 -8.69 2.40
C GLU A 76 12.81 -7.46 3.29
N GLU A 77 13.45 -7.49 4.46
CA GLU A 77 13.35 -6.40 5.42
C GLU A 77 13.79 -5.13 4.69
N ASP A 78 12.85 -4.20 4.49
CA ASP A 78 13.15 -2.92 3.89
C ASP A 78 14.35 -2.30 4.63
N PRO A 79 15.34 -1.75 3.90
CA PRO A 79 16.50 -1.16 4.54
C PRO A 79 16.04 -0.13 5.57
N PRO A 80 16.70 -0.08 6.74
CA PRO A 80 16.26 0.80 7.83
C PRO A 80 16.18 2.23 7.31
N LEU A 81 15.02 2.86 7.54
CA LEU A 81 14.80 4.24 7.10
C LEU A 81 15.91 5.13 7.64
N THR A 82 16.39 6.01 6.78
CA THR A 82 17.33 7.04 7.18
C THR A 82 16.65 7.99 8.18
N LYS A 83 17.46 8.64 9.02
CA LYS A 83 16.94 9.61 10.00
C LYS A 83 16.10 10.71 9.34
N ASP A 84 16.49 11.17 8.16
CA ASP A 84 15.80 12.23 7.44
C ASP A 84 14.43 11.74 6.92
N GLU A 85 14.32 10.49 6.45
CA GLU A 85 13.05 9.90 6.05
C GLU A 85 12.09 9.70 7.23
N LEU A 86 12.61 9.33 8.40
CA LEU A 86 11.82 9.25 9.62
C LEU A 86 11.27 10.62 10.02
N GLN A 87 12.08 11.68 9.91
CA GLN A 87 11.63 13.05 10.18
C GLN A 87 10.57 13.52 9.19
N ILE A 88 10.71 13.17 7.90
CA ILE A 88 9.69 13.48 6.88
C ILE A 88 8.37 12.79 7.22
N ARG A 89 8.41 11.51 7.59
CA ARG A 89 7.21 10.75 7.96
C ARG A 89 6.55 11.32 9.23
N GLU A 90 7.33 11.70 10.23
CA GLU A 90 6.83 12.36 11.44
C GLU A 90 6.17 13.71 11.09
N HIS A 91 6.79 14.51 10.22
CA HIS A 91 6.22 15.78 9.79
C HIS A 91 4.91 15.61 9.03
N GLN A 92 4.82 14.62 8.13
CA GLN A 92 3.58 14.28 7.43
C GLN A 92 2.47 13.91 8.40
N TYR A 93 2.76 13.02 9.35
CA TYR A 93 1.81 12.63 10.39
C TYR A 93 1.36 13.83 11.25
N HIS A 94 2.28 14.74 11.57
CA HIS A 94 1.94 15.96 12.30
C HIS A 94 1.01 16.88 11.51
N VAL A 95 1.29 17.10 10.21
CA VAL A 95 0.46 17.95 9.33
C VAL A 95 -0.95 17.37 9.18
N GLU A 96 -1.06 16.05 8.99
CA GLU A 96 -2.36 15.36 8.92
C GLU A 96 -3.17 15.54 10.21
N ARG A 97 -2.52 15.42 11.37
CA ARG A 97 -3.17 15.59 12.68
C ARG A 97 -3.58 17.05 12.95
N VAL A 98 -2.79 18.02 12.47
CA VAL A 98 -3.14 19.45 12.59
C VAL A 98 -4.40 19.77 11.80
N ALA A 99 -4.65 19.10 10.67
CA ALA A 99 -5.85 19.32 9.86
C ALA A 99 -7.15 19.02 10.63
N GLU A 100 -7.13 18.12 11.62
CA GLU A 100 -8.27 17.80 12.48
C GLU A 100 -8.46 18.82 13.62
N LEU A 101 -7.34 19.37 14.12
CA LEU A 101 -7.34 20.31 15.25
C LEU A 101 -7.74 21.74 14.83
N VAL A 102 -7.37 22.16 13.63
CA VAL A 102 -7.62 23.54 13.13
C VAL A 102 -9.12 23.87 13.09
N PRO A 103 -10.02 23.03 12.53
CA PRO A 103 -11.45 23.30 12.54
C PRO A 103 -12.03 23.44 13.96
N TYR A 104 -11.52 22.66 14.92
CA TYR A 104 -11.95 22.76 16.30
C TYR A 104 -11.49 24.08 16.95
N TRP A 105 -10.23 24.48 16.72
CA TRP A 105 -9.71 25.77 17.18
C TRP A 105 -10.52 26.95 16.66
N ILE A 106 -10.89 26.93 15.37
CA ILE A 106 -11.75 27.98 14.78
C ILE A 106 -13.09 28.06 15.53
N LYS A 107 -13.73 26.90 15.80
CA LYS A 107 -14.97 26.84 16.59
C LYS A 107 -14.81 27.37 18.02
N CYS A 108 -13.67 27.12 18.67
CA CYS A 108 -13.39 27.68 20.01
C CYS A 108 -13.32 29.20 19.99
N VAL A 109 -12.67 29.77 18.97
CA VAL A 109 -12.58 31.23 18.80
C VAL A 109 -13.97 31.83 18.57
N ASP A 110 -14.79 31.20 17.73
CA ASP A 110 -16.16 31.64 17.47
C ASP A 110 -17.04 31.54 18.73
N ALA A 111 -16.96 30.44 19.47
CA ALA A 111 -17.70 30.25 20.72
C ALA A 111 -17.31 31.32 21.76
N ALA A 112 -16.00 31.55 21.95
CA ALA A 112 -15.51 32.58 22.86
C ALA A 112 -15.99 33.99 22.47
N ALA A 113 -16.05 34.30 21.17
CA ALA A 113 -16.59 35.57 20.67
C ALA A 113 -18.09 35.74 20.98
N ASN A 114 -18.83 34.63 21.09
CA ASN A 114 -20.25 34.61 21.47
C ASN A 114 -20.48 34.53 22.99
N GLY A 115 -19.42 34.48 23.80
CA GLY A 115 -19.51 34.29 25.25
C GLY A 115 -19.82 32.86 25.68
N GLU A 116 -19.65 31.89 24.78
CA GLU A 116 -19.78 30.46 25.05
C GLU A 116 -18.39 29.87 25.39
N ASP A 117 -18.33 29.03 26.43
CA ASP A 117 -17.11 28.31 26.81
C ASP A 117 -17.13 26.90 26.21
N MET A 118 -16.24 26.64 25.25
CA MET A 118 -16.00 25.29 24.75
C MET A 118 -14.84 24.64 25.46
N ARG A 119 -15.14 23.56 26.18
CA ARG A 119 -14.15 22.69 26.79
C ARG A 119 -13.44 21.84 25.74
N LEU A 120 -12.13 21.69 25.89
CA LEU A 120 -11.26 20.90 25.01
C LEU A 120 -11.46 19.40 25.20
N GLU A 121 -11.84 18.99 26.41
CA GLU A 121 -11.91 17.60 26.83
C GLU A 121 -12.94 16.76 26.05
N PRO A 122 -14.20 17.23 25.81
CA PRO A 122 -15.15 16.52 24.96
C PRO A 122 -14.64 16.28 23.53
N PHE A 123 -13.89 17.25 22.97
CA PHE A 123 -13.32 17.11 21.63
C PHE A 123 -12.15 16.12 21.59
N LEU A 124 -11.22 16.20 22.55
CA LEU A 124 -10.13 15.22 22.64
C LEU A 124 -10.66 13.79 22.84
N ASN A 125 -11.74 13.62 23.59
CA ASN A 125 -12.40 12.32 23.73
C ASN A 125 -13.02 11.88 22.40
N SER A 126 -13.68 12.77 21.66
CA SER A 126 -14.21 12.44 20.34
C SER A 126 -13.13 12.04 19.33
N LEU A 127 -11.94 12.66 19.36
CA LEU A 127 -10.82 12.26 18.50
C LEU A 127 -10.26 10.87 18.87
N ARG A 128 -10.26 10.50 20.15
CA ARG A 128 -9.90 9.15 20.59
C ARG A 128 -10.90 8.12 20.12
N ASP A 129 -12.20 8.39 20.28
CA ASP A 129 -13.27 7.48 19.84
C ASP A 129 -13.25 7.30 18.32
N VAL A 130 -12.96 8.37 17.58
CA VAL A 130 -12.77 8.32 16.12
C VAL A 130 -11.54 7.46 15.84
N SER A 131 -10.34 7.77 16.36
CA SER A 131 -9.12 6.96 16.20
C SER A 131 -9.33 5.46 16.48
N ASP A 132 -10.02 5.14 17.55
CA ASP A 132 -10.29 3.77 17.96
C ASP A 132 -11.26 3.08 16.99
N SER A 133 -12.17 3.82 16.36
CA SER A 133 -13.08 3.31 15.32
C SER A 133 -12.35 2.90 14.03
N TRP A 134 -11.27 3.60 13.64
CA TRP A 134 -10.46 3.18 12.48
C TRP A 134 -9.60 1.97 12.82
N MET A 135 -9.08 1.92 14.04
CA MET A 135 -8.27 0.79 14.52
C MET A 135 -9.09 -0.48 14.80
N THR A 136 -10.38 -0.35 15.15
CA THR A 136 -11.25 -1.52 15.40
C THR A 136 -11.98 -2.02 14.16
N SER A 137 -12.18 -1.20 13.13
CA SER A 137 -12.84 -1.65 11.88
C SER A 137 -11.91 -2.42 10.95
N ILE A 138 -10.59 -2.34 11.14
CA ILE A 138 -9.62 -3.21 10.50
C ILE A 138 -9.20 -4.21 11.56
N ALA A 139 -9.92 -5.34 11.65
CA ALA A 139 -9.45 -6.48 12.44
C ALA A 139 -8.00 -6.74 12.06
N ASN A 140 -7.08 -6.36 12.94
CA ASN A 140 -5.65 -6.31 12.68
C ASN A 140 -5.21 -7.71 12.21
N PRO A 141 -4.88 -7.92 10.91
CA PRO A 141 -4.52 -9.24 10.40
C PRO A 141 -3.20 -9.74 11.02
N TRP A 142 -2.49 -8.83 11.69
CA TRP A 142 -1.21 -9.04 12.36
C TRP A 142 -1.32 -9.56 13.79
N GLY A 143 -2.49 -10.06 14.17
CA GLY A 143 -2.67 -10.96 15.31
C GLY A 143 -2.95 -10.28 16.65
N PRO A 144 -3.58 -11.02 17.60
CA PRO A 144 -3.84 -10.55 18.94
C PRO A 144 -2.62 -10.81 19.82
N GLY A 145 -1.83 -9.77 20.11
CA GLY A 145 -0.85 -9.90 21.18
C GLY A 145 0.27 -8.88 21.13
N LEU A 146 0.03 -7.68 21.67
CA LEU A 146 0.93 -7.08 22.66
C LEU A 146 0.35 -5.83 23.36
N ASP A 147 -0.90 -5.88 23.83
CA ASP A 147 -1.45 -4.82 24.69
C ASP A 147 -1.06 -5.01 26.17
N THR A 148 0.24 -5.13 26.44
CA THR A 148 0.80 -5.17 27.79
C THR A 148 1.91 -4.13 27.95
N TRP A 149 1.60 -2.88 27.66
CA TRP A 149 2.42 -1.73 28.09
C TRP A 149 1.90 -1.07 29.37
N ASP A 150 0.95 -1.69 30.08
CA ASP A 150 0.28 -1.09 31.25
C ASP A 150 0.39 -1.90 32.55
N ASP A 151 1.47 -2.68 32.71
CA ASP A 151 1.79 -3.26 34.03
C ASP A 151 3.30 -3.29 34.30
N ARG A 152 3.88 -2.10 34.46
CA ARG A 152 5.05 -1.92 35.32
C ARG A 152 4.75 -0.85 36.35
N GLY A 153 4.03 -1.28 37.39
CA GLY A 153 4.17 -0.67 38.70
C GLY A 153 5.63 -0.72 39.15
N ASP A 154 6.33 0.40 39.04
CA ASP A 154 7.46 0.70 39.92
C ASP A 154 7.36 2.19 40.29
N GLU A 155 6.65 2.43 41.40
CA GLU A 155 6.64 3.67 42.15
C GLU A 155 8.07 4.06 42.55
N LYS A 156 8.78 4.78 41.68
CA LYS A 156 9.99 5.51 42.08
C LYS A 156 9.82 6.99 41.78
N ARG A 157 9.11 7.63 42.72
CA ARG A 157 9.67 8.72 43.53
C ARG A 157 10.54 9.67 42.70
N TRP A 158 9.92 10.68 42.10
CA TRP A 158 10.57 11.93 41.72
C TRP A 158 11.07 12.64 42.99
N GLY A 159 12.15 12.10 43.54
CA GLY A 159 12.90 12.65 44.64
C GLY A 159 13.78 13.78 44.11
N VAL A 160 13.45 14.98 44.54
CA VAL A 160 14.36 16.10 44.78
C VAL A 160 15.80 15.61 45.02
N HIS A 161 16.76 16.09 44.24
CA HIS A 161 18.13 16.23 44.69
C HIS A 161 18.68 17.61 44.30
N PRO A 162 19.29 18.33 45.25
CA PRO A 162 19.85 19.66 45.05
C PRO A 162 21.28 19.61 44.48
N ASP A 163 21.68 20.73 43.88
CA ASP A 163 23.04 21.22 43.61
C ASP A 163 24.21 20.22 43.53
N ALA A 164 24.81 20.12 42.34
CA ALA A 164 26.23 19.77 42.20
C ALA A 164 26.85 20.41 40.95
N ARG A 165 27.63 21.46 41.22
CA ARG A 165 28.83 21.94 40.50
C ARG A 165 29.47 20.97 39.49
N SER A 166 29.76 21.53 38.31
CA SER A 166 31.08 21.61 37.64
C SER A 166 31.95 20.35 37.56
N MET A 167 32.26 19.91 36.33
CA MET A 167 33.64 19.78 35.83
C MET A 167 33.65 19.62 34.30
N ALA A 168 34.49 20.42 33.66
CA ALA A 168 34.91 20.33 32.27
C ALA A 168 35.87 19.15 32.06
N SER A 169 35.94 18.61 30.83
CA SER A 169 37.21 18.38 30.09
C SER A 169 36.99 17.70 28.72
N SER A 170 37.43 18.44 27.71
CA SER A 170 38.11 18.10 26.45
C SER A 170 38.46 16.63 26.09
N GLN A 171 38.19 16.26 24.82
CA GLN A 171 39.10 15.60 23.86
C GLN A 171 38.33 15.39 22.53
N SER A 172 38.58 16.11 21.43
CA SER A 172 39.71 15.98 20.48
C SER A 172 39.87 14.56 19.90
N GLY A 173 39.48 14.38 18.63
CA GLY A 173 39.66 13.12 17.90
C GLY A 173 39.24 13.22 16.42
N ASN A 174 40.11 13.84 15.63
CA ASN A 174 40.11 13.89 14.16
C ASN A 174 40.10 12.48 13.54
N GLY A 175 39.31 12.28 12.48
CA GLY A 175 39.29 11.01 11.74
C GLY A 175 38.57 11.10 10.39
N SER A 176 39.07 11.95 9.48
CA SER A 176 38.69 11.95 8.07
C SER A 176 39.02 10.60 7.42
N ARG A 177 38.00 9.91 6.87
CA ARG A 177 38.18 8.94 5.78
C ARG A 177 37.07 9.11 4.74
N SER A 178 37.48 9.72 3.65
CA SER A 178 36.77 9.89 2.40
C SER A 178 36.61 8.54 1.70
N HIS A 179 35.37 8.06 1.57
CA HIS A 179 34.98 7.14 0.50
C HIS A 179 33.81 7.76 -0.26
N THR A 180 34.21 8.56 -1.25
CA THR A 180 33.38 9.08 -2.33
C THR A 180 32.96 7.94 -3.25
N GLY A 181 31.69 7.59 -3.19
CA GLY A 181 31.05 6.63 -4.08
C GLY A 181 29.53 6.66 -3.95
N SER A 182 28.95 7.82 -3.61
CA SER A 182 27.50 7.99 -3.70
C SER A 182 27.10 8.06 -5.17
N PRO A 183 26.16 7.23 -5.64
CA PRO A 183 25.62 7.36 -6.97
C PRO A 183 25.02 8.76 -7.08
N SER A 184 25.45 9.49 -8.11
CA SER A 184 24.94 10.80 -8.49
C SER A 184 23.44 10.70 -8.69
N ILE A 185 22.68 11.08 -7.66
CA ILE A 185 21.27 11.44 -7.77
C ILE A 185 21.28 12.73 -8.59
N THR A 186 21.19 12.57 -9.91
CA THR A 186 20.88 13.69 -10.80
C THR A 186 19.56 14.25 -10.31
N SER A 187 19.61 15.51 -9.89
CA SER A 187 18.47 16.30 -9.44
C SER A 187 17.59 16.65 -10.64
N ASP A 188 17.08 15.64 -11.32
CA ASP A 188 15.89 15.79 -12.13
C ASP A 188 14.77 16.10 -11.15
N ALA A 189 14.11 17.25 -11.37
CA ALA A 189 13.01 17.72 -10.55
C ALA A 189 12.11 16.53 -10.18
N PRO A 190 11.72 16.36 -8.90
CA PRO A 190 10.97 15.20 -8.44
C PRO A 190 9.71 15.12 -9.28
N THR A 191 9.75 14.26 -10.30
CA THR A 191 8.59 13.95 -11.09
C THR A 191 7.62 13.38 -10.07
N GLY A 192 6.40 13.91 -10.00
CA GLY A 192 5.40 13.50 -8.99
C GLY A 192 5.10 12.00 -8.99
N TYR A 193 5.66 11.27 -9.95
CA TYR A 193 5.61 9.85 -10.13
C TYR A 193 6.74 9.03 -9.48
N ALA A 194 7.69 9.65 -8.76
CA ALA A 194 8.75 8.92 -8.06
C ALA A 194 8.19 7.87 -7.08
N PHE A 195 7.03 8.15 -6.48
CA PHE A 195 6.27 7.21 -5.67
C PHE A 195 5.81 5.98 -6.46
N VAL A 196 5.24 6.18 -7.66
CA VAL A 196 4.77 5.11 -8.54
C VAL A 196 5.93 4.22 -8.99
N GLU A 197 7.07 4.83 -9.31
CA GLU A 197 8.30 4.12 -9.67
C GLU A 197 8.84 3.27 -8.52
N ASN A 198 8.76 3.79 -7.29
CA ASN A 198 9.21 3.06 -6.11
C ASN A 198 8.32 1.84 -5.84
N ILE A 199 6.99 2.00 -5.90
CA ILE A 199 6.05 0.87 -5.74
C ILE A 199 6.24 -0.14 -6.87
N ALA A 200 6.36 0.31 -8.13
CA ALA A 200 6.57 -0.59 -9.25
C ALA A 200 7.85 -1.42 -9.08
N ARG A 201 8.90 -0.82 -8.50
CA ARG A 201 10.14 -1.53 -8.16
C ARG A 201 9.97 -2.50 -7.00
N GLN A 202 9.30 -2.09 -5.91
CA GLN A 202 9.02 -2.96 -4.75
C GLN A 202 8.19 -4.18 -5.14
N GLU A 203 7.17 -3.99 -5.97
CA GLU A 203 6.32 -5.06 -6.50
C GLU A 203 6.97 -5.85 -7.66
N SER A 204 8.25 -5.61 -7.97
CA SER A 204 8.98 -6.24 -9.08
C SER A 204 8.24 -6.19 -10.42
N VAL A 205 7.53 -5.07 -10.67
CA VAL A 205 6.76 -4.85 -11.89
C VAL A 205 7.72 -4.66 -13.07
N THR A 206 7.97 -5.75 -13.79
CA THR A 206 8.72 -5.76 -15.04
C THR A 206 7.85 -5.39 -16.24
N ASP A 207 6.53 -5.53 -16.11
CA ASP A 207 5.56 -5.15 -17.16
C ASP A 207 5.47 -3.62 -17.31
N ALA A 208 5.94 -3.13 -18.45
CA ALA A 208 5.87 -1.72 -18.83
C ALA A 208 4.42 -1.20 -18.93
N ASP A 209 3.47 -2.07 -19.29
CA ASP A 209 2.06 -1.69 -19.39
C ASP A 209 1.44 -1.55 -18.00
N ARG A 210 1.72 -2.46 -17.06
CA ARG A 210 1.31 -2.33 -15.65
C ARG A 210 1.84 -1.05 -15.04
N LYS A 211 3.13 -0.75 -15.24
CA LYS A 211 3.74 0.48 -14.76
C LYS A 211 3.06 1.72 -15.34
N ARG A 212 2.79 1.74 -16.65
CA ARG A 212 2.01 2.82 -17.29
C ARG A 212 0.63 2.98 -16.68
N ARG A 213 -0.07 1.88 -16.38
CA ARG A 213 -1.39 1.91 -15.71
C ARG A 213 -1.32 2.50 -14.30
N MET A 214 -0.28 2.20 -13.53
CA MET A 214 -0.08 2.82 -12.21
C MET A 214 0.12 4.33 -12.31
N HIS A 215 0.90 4.79 -13.31
CA HIS A 215 1.06 6.22 -13.60
C HIS A 215 -0.27 6.88 -13.98
N VAL A 216 -1.08 6.23 -14.81
CA VAL A 216 -2.42 6.73 -15.21
C VAL A 216 -3.35 6.81 -14.00
N PHE A 217 -3.39 5.77 -13.16
CA PHE A 217 -4.21 5.79 -11.95
C PHE A 217 -3.74 6.90 -11.00
N PHE A 218 -2.44 7.09 -10.83
CA PHE A 218 -1.91 8.17 -9.98
C PHE A 218 -2.26 9.57 -10.50
N ALA A 219 -2.24 9.77 -11.83
CA ALA A 219 -2.60 11.04 -12.46
C ALA A 219 -4.11 11.34 -12.46
N MET A 220 -4.95 10.35 -12.18
CA MET A 220 -6.40 10.47 -12.21
C MET A 220 -6.95 11.43 -11.13
N PRO A 221 -7.99 12.23 -11.41
CA PRO A 221 -8.67 13.04 -10.40
C PRO A 221 -9.22 12.20 -9.24
N THR A 222 -9.26 12.76 -8.03
CA THR A 222 -9.67 12.03 -6.82
C THR A 222 -11.02 11.35 -6.95
N ARG A 223 -12.02 12.01 -7.57
CA ARG A 223 -13.35 11.42 -7.76
C ARG A 223 -13.31 10.18 -8.65
N GLU A 224 -12.61 10.25 -9.78
CA GLU A 224 -12.48 9.12 -10.70
C GLU A 224 -11.70 7.97 -10.06
N LYS A 225 -10.70 8.25 -9.21
CA LYS A 225 -10.00 7.22 -8.42
C LYS A 225 -10.95 6.48 -7.49
N VAL A 226 -11.82 7.21 -6.78
CA VAL A 226 -12.81 6.62 -5.87
C VAL A 226 -13.81 5.75 -6.65
N GLU A 227 -14.36 6.27 -7.74
CA GLU A 227 -15.27 5.52 -8.62
C GLU A 227 -14.60 4.23 -9.13
N LYS A 228 -13.31 4.31 -9.48
CA LYS A 228 -12.54 3.13 -9.87
C LYS A 228 -12.39 2.15 -8.73
N ILE A 229 -12.00 2.58 -7.52
CA ILE A 229 -11.89 1.70 -6.35
C ILE A 229 -13.23 1.01 -6.04
N GLU A 230 -14.35 1.71 -6.12
CA GLU A 230 -15.68 1.13 -5.90
C GLU A 230 -16.06 0.09 -6.97
N GLU A 231 -15.64 0.29 -8.22
CA GLU A 231 -15.76 -0.71 -9.28
C GLU A 231 -14.98 -1.99 -8.94
N ILE A 232 -13.74 -1.84 -8.44
CA ILE A 232 -12.89 -2.96 -7.99
C ILE A 232 -13.57 -3.75 -6.88
N VAL A 233 -14.05 -3.05 -5.85
CA VAL A 233 -14.71 -3.68 -4.69
C VAL A 233 -15.94 -4.46 -5.14
N ARG A 234 -16.79 -3.88 -5.99
CA ARG A 234 -17.97 -4.58 -6.54
C ARG A 234 -17.58 -5.81 -7.35
N TYR A 235 -16.54 -5.70 -8.17
CA TYR A 235 -16.03 -6.83 -8.96
C TYR A 235 -15.57 -7.97 -8.04
N LEU A 236 -14.74 -7.68 -7.04
CA LEU A 236 -14.23 -8.67 -6.08
C LEU A 236 -15.35 -9.34 -5.27
N GLN A 237 -16.37 -8.57 -4.85
CA GLN A 237 -17.54 -9.10 -4.16
C GLN A 237 -18.36 -10.04 -5.07
N SER A 238 -18.49 -9.72 -6.36
CA SER A 238 -19.22 -10.55 -7.32
C SER A 238 -18.47 -11.82 -7.73
N ALA A 239 -17.14 -11.82 -7.68
CA ALA A 239 -16.30 -12.96 -8.04
C ALA A 239 -16.14 -13.98 -6.90
N SER A 240 -16.50 -13.63 -5.67
CA SER A 240 -16.39 -14.48 -4.47
C SER A 240 -17.59 -15.43 -4.26
N VAL A 241 -18.55 -15.47 -5.19
CA VAL A 241 -19.77 -16.31 -5.15
C VAL A 241 -19.66 -17.42 -6.18
#